data_AF-A0A940RCT8-F1
#
_entry.id   AF-A0A940RCT8-F1
#
_cell.length_a   1.000
_cell.length_b   1.000
_cell.length_c   1.000
_cell.angle_alpha   90.00
_cell.angle_beta   90.00
_cell.angle_gamma   90.00
#
_symmetry.space_group_name_H-M   'P 1'
#
loop_
_entity.id
_entity.type
_entity.pdbx_description
1 polymer ?
#
loop_
_entity_poly.entity_id
_entity_poly.type
_entity_poly.pdbx_seq_one_letter_code
_entity_poly.pdbx_strand_id
1 'polypeptide(L)'
;MIPVLRFNDDTLAESLANRYTTPDVIKSKNHFSYFKYYLGPSGICAKTIVIEDQYISKDYFNDYASYYSLCFEPYPKFCRRVHFFSSSFNTEEFEKALTESSEEFWQHYLGFVVVKPIPVNAIGFTVLKTYEAGKDMHGRYFWGLKTYTVHLFGREIKVESLAFQEQDRVLAACATTSIWSMLNKVTGDSHPVYRSPSQITNDADKISPDGSRLFPNKGLNVLQICQAILSSGLVSEVKQPDMKRIPTGQRVFSGSLLKQMLRAYSGIGIPIILVIQVPTPNGYRSHAITVSGFRQESPGSYQQSKNTLWVADNIATIYAHDDQWGPFTRIKFLDDGIVTKWTENHANGDPTFVIAAVVSLFPKIRISYEDIKAIVLGMNVILS
;
A
#
# COMPACT_ATOMS: atom_id res chain seq x y z
N MET A 1 6.72 13.21 -30.34
CA MET A 1 5.93 14.20 -29.59
C MET A 1 5.53 13.55 -28.28
N ILE A 2 5.74 14.22 -27.15
CA ILE A 2 5.40 13.68 -25.83
C ILE A 2 3.89 13.85 -25.64
N PRO A 3 3.09 12.77 -25.45
CA PRO A 3 1.66 12.92 -25.29
C PRO A 3 1.32 13.61 -23.97
N VAL A 4 0.65 14.77 -24.05
CA VAL A 4 0.08 15.51 -22.93
C VAL A 4 -1.44 15.51 -23.07
N LEU A 5 -2.13 14.92 -22.09
CA LEU A 5 -3.57 14.70 -22.13
C LEU A 5 -4.23 15.38 -20.93
N ARG A 6 -5.43 15.91 -21.12
CA ARG A 6 -6.27 16.37 -20.01
C ARG A 6 -6.75 15.16 -19.22
N PHE A 7 -6.66 15.20 -17.89
CA PHE A 7 -7.16 14.15 -17.01
C PHE A 7 -8.69 14.05 -17.10
N ASN A 8 -9.18 12.88 -17.51
CA ASN A 8 -10.57 12.44 -17.43
C ASN A 8 -10.61 10.89 -17.46
N ASP A 9 -11.79 10.30 -17.31
CA ASP A 9 -11.95 8.84 -17.24
C ASP A 9 -11.43 8.11 -18.49
N ASP A 10 -11.71 8.63 -19.69
CA ASP A 10 -11.35 7.98 -20.94
C ASP A 10 -9.84 8.03 -21.19
N THR A 11 -9.25 9.22 -21.07
CA THR A 11 -7.79 9.42 -21.19
C THR A 11 -7.02 8.65 -20.11
N LEU A 12 -7.56 8.53 -18.89
CA LEU A 12 -6.96 7.70 -17.84
C LEU A 12 -6.98 6.22 -18.25
N ALA A 13 -8.11 5.72 -18.75
CA ALA A 13 -8.23 4.33 -19.18
C ALA A 13 -7.28 4.01 -20.35
N GLU A 14 -7.21 4.90 -21.33
CA GLU A 14 -6.30 4.79 -22.48
C GLU A 14 -4.83 4.85 -22.06
N SER A 15 -4.49 5.74 -21.14
CA SER A 15 -3.12 5.87 -20.63
C SER A 15 -2.67 4.63 -19.87
N LEU A 16 -3.58 4.03 -19.08
CA LEU A 16 -3.32 2.81 -18.30
C LEU A 16 -3.47 1.51 -19.09
N ALA A 17 -3.96 1.58 -20.33
CA ALA A 17 -4.08 0.43 -21.21
C ALA A 17 -2.74 0.03 -21.83
N ASN A 18 -2.67 -1.21 -22.30
CA ASN A 18 -1.55 -1.74 -23.07
C ASN A 18 -2.08 -2.68 -24.17
N ARG A 19 -1.17 -3.23 -24.98
CA ARG A 19 -1.51 -4.16 -26.09
C ARG A 19 -2.38 -5.35 -25.66
N TYR A 20 -2.21 -5.84 -24.44
CA TYR A 20 -2.87 -7.03 -23.89
C TYR A 20 -4.04 -6.69 -22.97
N THR A 21 -4.12 -5.46 -22.48
CA THR A 21 -5.14 -4.99 -21.53
C THR A 21 -5.74 -3.72 -22.10
N THR A 22 -6.89 -3.86 -22.78
CA THR A 22 -7.58 -2.76 -23.45
C THR A 22 -8.14 -1.74 -22.45
N PRO A 23 -8.48 -0.51 -22.90
CA PRO A 23 -9.13 0.48 -22.04
C PRO A 23 -10.42 -0.05 -21.38
N ASP A 24 -11.20 -0.88 -22.06
CA ASP A 24 -12.41 -1.50 -21.49
C ASP A 24 -12.09 -2.48 -20.36
N VAL A 25 -11.03 -3.27 -20.52
CA VAL A 25 -10.53 -4.14 -19.44
C VAL A 25 -9.99 -3.30 -18.28
N ILE A 26 -9.33 -2.19 -18.54
CA ILE A 26 -8.91 -1.26 -17.48
C ILE A 26 -10.14 -0.69 -16.75
N LYS A 27 -11.16 -0.22 -17.48
CA LYS A 27 -12.37 0.37 -16.92
C LYS A 27 -13.14 -0.60 -16.01
N SER A 28 -13.06 -1.91 -16.27
CA SER A 28 -13.71 -2.92 -15.44
C SER A 28 -12.95 -3.29 -14.15
N LYS A 29 -11.70 -2.84 -13.99
CA LYS A 29 -10.90 -3.12 -12.79
C LYS A 29 -11.26 -2.21 -11.62
N ASN A 30 -11.23 -2.79 -10.42
CA ASN A 30 -11.32 -2.06 -9.16
C ASN A 30 -10.26 -0.94 -9.04
N HIS A 31 -9.05 -1.16 -9.55
CA HIS A 31 -7.99 -0.15 -9.58
C HIS A 31 -8.37 1.10 -10.34
N PHE A 32 -9.05 0.96 -11.48
CA PHE A 32 -9.48 2.10 -12.26
C PHE A 32 -10.56 2.90 -11.53
N SER A 33 -11.58 2.21 -11.01
CA SER A 33 -12.60 2.82 -10.16
C SER A 33 -11.98 3.56 -8.98
N TYR A 34 -10.97 2.98 -8.33
CA TYR A 34 -10.23 3.64 -7.25
C TYR A 34 -9.45 4.87 -7.73
N PHE A 35 -8.66 4.73 -8.79
CA PHE A 35 -7.83 5.81 -9.32
C PHE A 35 -8.63 7.01 -9.80
N LYS A 36 -9.84 6.82 -10.35
CA LYS A 36 -10.75 7.93 -10.67
C LYS A 36 -11.01 8.83 -9.47
N TYR A 37 -11.27 8.25 -8.30
CA TYR A 37 -11.52 9.02 -7.08
C TYR A 37 -10.22 9.53 -6.42
N TYR A 38 -9.17 8.72 -6.45
CA TYR A 38 -7.89 9.07 -5.82
C TYR A 38 -7.17 10.19 -6.58
N LEU A 39 -7.06 10.07 -7.91
CA LEU A 39 -6.45 11.09 -8.75
C LEU A 39 -7.40 12.25 -9.00
N GLY A 40 -8.72 12.05 -8.91
CA GLY A 40 -9.70 13.11 -9.11
C GLY A 40 -9.76 14.17 -7.99
N PRO A 41 -10.75 15.08 -8.05
CA PRO A 41 -10.89 16.21 -7.13
C PRO A 41 -11.02 15.83 -5.65
N SER A 42 -11.54 14.63 -5.35
CA SER A 42 -11.72 14.13 -3.98
C SER A 42 -10.46 13.52 -3.34
N GLY A 43 -9.36 13.45 -4.11
CA GLY A 43 -8.08 12.93 -3.66
C GLY A 43 -6.96 13.92 -3.88
N ILE A 44 -6.13 13.71 -4.90
CA ILE A 44 -4.93 14.51 -5.17
C ILE A 44 -5.08 15.50 -6.36
N CYS A 45 -6.27 15.57 -6.96
CA CYS A 45 -6.66 16.61 -7.92
C CYS A 45 -5.75 16.73 -9.16
N ALA A 46 -5.49 15.60 -9.83
CA ALA A 46 -4.85 15.55 -11.13
C ALA A 46 -5.70 16.24 -12.21
N LYS A 47 -5.05 17.04 -13.04
CA LYS A 47 -5.64 17.78 -14.17
C LYS A 47 -5.00 17.44 -15.50
N THR A 48 -3.73 17.03 -15.50
CA THR A 48 -2.99 16.66 -16.71
C THR A 48 -2.27 15.31 -16.52
N ILE A 49 -2.23 14.54 -17.61
CA ILE A 49 -1.50 13.29 -17.76
C ILE A 49 -0.37 13.50 -18.78
N VAL A 50 0.83 13.01 -18.48
CA VAL A 50 1.94 12.94 -19.44
C VAL A 50 2.35 11.49 -19.63
N ILE A 51 2.54 11.05 -20.87
CA ILE A 51 2.89 9.67 -21.21
C ILE A 51 4.38 9.57 -21.56
N GLU A 52 5.07 8.67 -20.89
CA GLU A 52 6.43 8.24 -21.23
C GLU A 52 6.41 6.78 -21.66
N ASP A 53 6.51 6.55 -22.97
CA ASP A 53 6.64 5.20 -23.53
C ASP A 53 8.11 4.74 -23.55
N GLN A 54 8.34 3.45 -23.78
CA GLN A 54 9.68 2.82 -23.82
C GLN A 54 10.47 2.93 -22.49
N TYR A 55 9.76 3.00 -21.36
CA TYR A 55 10.35 3.08 -20.03
C TYR A 55 10.82 1.69 -19.54
N ILE A 56 12.02 1.60 -18.96
CA ILE A 56 12.48 0.38 -18.29
C ILE A 56 12.22 0.51 -16.79
N SER A 57 11.18 -0.17 -16.31
CA SER A 57 10.93 -0.30 -14.88
C SER A 57 11.83 -1.37 -14.27
N LYS A 58 12.64 -1.00 -13.27
CA LYS A 58 13.52 -1.95 -12.57
C LYS A 58 12.74 -3.12 -11.97
N ASP A 59 11.59 -2.85 -11.34
CA ASP A 59 10.75 -3.89 -10.72
C ASP A 59 10.20 -4.86 -11.77
N TYR A 60 9.58 -4.35 -12.83
CA TYR A 60 9.08 -5.22 -13.90
C TYR A 60 10.20 -5.93 -14.66
N PHE A 61 11.37 -5.30 -14.82
CA PHE A 61 12.49 -5.92 -15.51
C PHE A 61 12.99 -7.18 -14.79
N ASN A 62 12.98 -7.18 -13.45
CA ASN A 62 13.31 -8.37 -12.66
C ASN A 62 12.29 -9.50 -12.89
N ASP A 63 10.99 -9.17 -12.89
CA ASP A 63 9.92 -10.13 -13.17
C ASP A 63 9.98 -10.65 -14.62
N TYR A 64 10.31 -9.77 -15.56
CA TYR A 64 10.52 -10.09 -16.96
C TYR A 64 11.66 -11.08 -17.15
N ALA A 65 12.83 -10.79 -16.58
CA ALA A 65 13.99 -11.68 -16.66
C ALA A 65 13.72 -13.04 -15.99
N SER A 66 12.96 -13.05 -14.89
CA SER A 66 12.70 -14.28 -14.13
C SER A 66 11.63 -15.17 -14.77
N TYR A 67 10.67 -14.60 -15.51
CA TYR A 67 9.52 -15.34 -16.00
C TYR A 67 9.08 -14.95 -17.41
N TYR A 68 8.72 -13.68 -17.65
CA TYR A 68 8.07 -13.32 -18.92
C TYR A 68 8.96 -13.45 -20.16
N SER A 69 10.29 -13.40 -19.99
CA SER A 69 11.25 -13.67 -21.08
C SER A 69 11.27 -15.13 -21.54
N LEU A 70 10.73 -16.05 -20.74
CA LEU A 70 10.66 -17.48 -21.01
C LEU A 70 9.27 -17.92 -21.53
N CYS A 71 8.30 -17.02 -21.56
CA CYS A 71 6.96 -17.30 -22.05
C CYS A 71 6.95 -17.50 -23.56
N PHE A 72 6.00 -18.31 -24.04
CA PHE A 72 5.75 -18.47 -25.47
C PHE A 72 5.27 -17.16 -26.11
N GLU A 73 4.39 -16.42 -25.42
CA GLU A 73 3.96 -15.09 -25.84
C GLU A 73 5.10 -14.08 -25.64
N PRO A 74 5.51 -13.33 -26.68
CA PRO A 74 6.67 -12.43 -26.62
C PRO A 74 6.32 -11.10 -25.93
N TYR A 75 6.13 -11.14 -24.61
CA TYR A 75 5.87 -9.94 -23.82
C TYR A 75 7.05 -8.94 -23.92
N PRO A 76 6.79 -7.64 -24.15
CA PRO A 76 7.85 -6.63 -24.14
C PRO A 76 8.47 -6.44 -22.76
N LYS A 77 9.76 -6.06 -22.73
CA LYS A 77 10.43 -5.57 -21.50
C LYS A 77 10.16 -4.11 -21.18
N PHE A 78 9.71 -3.34 -22.18
CA PHE A 78 9.47 -1.90 -22.06
C PHE A 78 8.05 -1.62 -21.58
N CYS A 79 7.95 -0.81 -20.53
CA CYS A 79 6.71 -0.34 -19.97
C CYS A 79 6.35 1.04 -20.53
N ARG A 80 5.12 1.47 -20.23
CA ARG A 80 4.73 2.87 -20.26
C ARG A 80 4.74 3.40 -18.82
N ARG A 81 5.15 4.66 -18.62
CA ARG A 81 5.02 5.38 -17.36
C ARG A 81 4.07 6.55 -17.55
N VAL A 82 3.01 6.58 -16.76
CA VAL A 82 1.94 7.57 -16.84
C VAL A 82 2.10 8.54 -15.68
N HIS A 83 2.35 9.81 -15.99
CA HIS A 83 2.65 10.88 -15.05
C HIS A 83 1.43 11.74 -14.79
N PHE A 84 1.25 12.20 -13.56
CA PHE A 84 0.10 13.02 -13.15
C PHE A 84 0.55 14.37 -12.60
N PHE A 85 -0.22 15.42 -12.92
CA PHE A 85 0.04 16.79 -12.47
C PHE A 85 -1.26 17.46 -11.99
N SER A 86 -1.16 18.31 -10.97
CA SER A 86 -2.31 19.08 -10.44
C SER A 86 -2.58 20.41 -11.16
N SER A 87 -1.67 20.83 -12.04
CA SER A 87 -1.82 21.95 -12.96
C SER A 87 -2.35 21.47 -14.31
N SER A 88 -3.06 22.37 -15.01
CA SER A 88 -3.46 22.16 -16.40
C SER A 88 -2.42 22.81 -17.31
N PHE A 89 -1.93 22.10 -18.31
CA PHE A 89 -0.99 22.61 -19.31
C PHE A 89 -1.06 21.79 -20.60
N ASN A 90 -0.55 22.36 -21.69
CA ASN A 90 -0.44 21.73 -23.00
C ASN A 90 1.00 21.24 -23.31
N THR A 91 1.21 20.66 -24.50
CA THR A 91 2.52 20.13 -24.92
C THR A 91 3.61 21.19 -24.99
N GLU A 92 3.31 22.39 -25.51
CA GLU A 92 4.30 23.48 -25.63
C GLU A 92 4.78 23.96 -24.26
N GLU A 93 3.85 24.12 -23.31
CA GLU A 93 4.16 24.49 -21.93
C GLU A 93 5.01 23.42 -21.23
N PHE A 94 4.71 22.13 -21.47
CA PHE A 94 5.50 21.03 -20.95
C PHE A 94 6.92 21.01 -21.52
N GLU A 95 7.06 21.15 -22.86
CA GLU A 95 8.36 21.20 -23.53
C GLU A 95 9.20 22.39 -23.05
N LYS A 96 8.57 23.54 -22.82
CA LYS A 96 9.22 24.71 -22.22
C LYS A 96 9.70 24.43 -20.79
N ALA A 97 8.89 23.76 -19.96
CA ALA A 97 9.28 23.37 -18.60
C ALA A 97 10.44 22.34 -18.57
N LEU A 98 10.64 21.58 -19.65
CA LEU A 98 11.78 20.66 -19.79
C LEU A 98 13.09 21.39 -20.08
N THR A 99 13.06 22.47 -20.86
CA THR A 99 14.28 23.21 -21.26
C THR A 99 14.62 24.34 -20.30
N GLU A 100 13.61 25.01 -19.73
CA GLU A 100 13.78 26.13 -18.81
C GLU A 100 13.71 25.69 -17.35
N SER A 101 14.31 26.46 -16.44
CA SER A 101 14.19 26.21 -15.01
C SER A 101 12.85 26.73 -14.51
N SER A 102 11.87 25.83 -14.33
CA SER A 102 10.54 26.16 -13.79
C SER A 102 10.21 25.32 -12.57
N GLU A 103 10.74 25.71 -11.41
CA GLU A 103 10.53 24.95 -10.16
C GLU A 103 9.05 24.92 -9.75
N GLU A 104 8.33 26.03 -9.99
CA GLU A 104 6.89 26.14 -9.72
C GLU A 104 6.09 25.09 -10.52
N PHE A 105 6.45 24.85 -11.78
CA PHE A 105 5.81 23.81 -12.60
C PHE A 105 5.96 22.42 -11.97
N TRP A 106 7.17 22.09 -11.49
CA TRP A 106 7.47 20.76 -10.95
C TRP A 106 6.84 20.51 -9.57
N GLN A 107 6.48 21.56 -8.82
CA GLN A 107 5.71 21.42 -7.56
C GLN A 107 4.34 20.77 -7.77
N HIS A 108 3.75 20.95 -8.96
CA HIS A 108 2.48 20.34 -9.36
C HIS A 108 2.58 18.86 -9.70
N TYR A 109 3.77 18.27 -9.75
CA TYR A 109 3.93 16.84 -10.01
C TYR A 109 3.33 16.00 -8.88
N LEU A 110 2.48 15.03 -9.25
CA LEU A 110 1.74 14.17 -8.33
C LEU A 110 2.31 12.75 -8.23
N GLY A 111 3.19 12.37 -9.15
CA GLY A 111 3.75 11.03 -9.23
C GLY A 111 3.40 10.31 -10.54
N PHE A 112 3.53 8.99 -10.54
CA PHE A 112 3.34 8.16 -11.73
C PHE A 112 2.79 6.76 -11.42
N VAL A 113 2.27 6.13 -12.47
CA VAL A 113 1.94 4.70 -12.54
C VAL A 113 2.71 4.08 -13.69
N VAL A 114 3.44 2.99 -13.44
CA VAL A 114 4.00 2.16 -14.51
C VAL A 114 2.94 1.18 -15.00
N VAL A 115 2.75 1.12 -16.31
CA VAL A 115 1.90 0.16 -17.01
C VAL A 115 2.77 -0.94 -17.57
N LYS A 116 2.72 -2.13 -16.95
CA LYS A 116 3.37 -3.36 -17.39
C LYS A 116 2.73 -3.82 -18.70
N PRO A 117 3.50 -4.25 -19.71
CA PRO A 117 2.98 -4.73 -20.99
C PRO A 117 2.56 -6.22 -20.90
N ILE A 118 1.70 -6.55 -19.94
CA ILE A 118 1.19 -7.91 -19.70
C ILE A 118 -0.35 -7.92 -19.61
N PRO A 119 -1.01 -9.08 -19.76
CA PRO A 119 -2.46 -9.20 -19.66
C PRO A 119 -2.95 -9.06 -18.23
N VAL A 120 -4.12 -8.42 -18.06
CA VAL A 120 -4.89 -8.31 -16.82
C VAL A 120 -4.20 -7.48 -15.73
N ASN A 121 -3.01 -7.86 -15.26
CA ASN A 121 -2.30 -7.20 -14.16
C ASN A 121 -1.33 -6.11 -14.65
N ALA A 122 -1.86 -5.10 -15.35
CA ALA A 122 -1.07 -4.03 -15.96
C ALA A 122 -0.48 -2.97 -15.01
N ILE A 123 -1.03 -2.74 -13.80
CA ILE A 123 -0.62 -1.69 -12.86
C ILE A 123 0.64 -2.11 -12.07
N GLY A 124 1.80 -1.71 -12.54
CA GLY A 124 3.09 -1.96 -11.91
C GLY A 124 3.50 -0.90 -10.88
N PHE A 125 4.81 -0.70 -10.78
CA PHE A 125 5.46 0.26 -9.88
C PHE A 125 4.80 1.64 -9.94
N THR A 126 4.15 2.01 -8.85
CA THR A 126 3.34 3.22 -8.72
C THR A 126 3.83 4.01 -7.53
N VAL A 127 4.10 5.29 -7.75
CA VAL A 127 4.52 6.25 -6.73
C VAL A 127 3.62 7.47 -6.90
N LEU A 128 2.69 7.67 -5.97
CA LEU A 128 1.75 8.80 -6.01
C LEU A 128 1.83 9.56 -4.69
N LYS A 129 1.76 10.89 -4.74
CA LYS A 129 1.59 11.72 -3.54
C LYS A 129 0.43 11.18 -2.72
N THR A 130 0.56 11.21 -1.40
CA THR A 130 -0.53 10.88 -0.48
C THR A 130 -1.61 11.94 -0.56
N TYR A 131 -2.73 11.69 0.10
CA TYR A 131 -3.59 12.79 0.51
C TYR A 131 -2.80 13.82 1.33
N GLU A 132 -3.26 15.07 1.29
CA GLU A 132 -2.65 16.17 2.06
C GLU A 132 -2.48 15.77 3.54
N ALA A 133 -1.23 15.80 3.99
CA ALA A 133 -0.87 15.57 5.38
C ALA A 133 -1.25 16.80 6.21
N GLY A 134 -1.87 16.59 7.36
CA GLY A 134 -2.18 17.69 8.27
C GLY A 134 -1.08 17.84 9.32
N LYS A 135 -0.73 19.07 9.67
CA LYS A 135 0.27 19.37 10.72
C LYS A 135 -0.33 19.38 12.14
N ASP A 136 -1.66 19.38 12.27
CA ASP A 136 -2.36 19.53 13.54
C ASP A 136 -2.98 18.22 14.06
N MET A 137 -3.56 18.23 15.26
CA MET A 137 -4.23 17.05 15.87
C MET A 137 -5.44 16.51 15.07
N HIS A 138 -5.87 17.22 14.03
CA HIS A 138 -6.87 16.80 13.04
C HIS A 138 -6.27 16.21 11.75
N GLY A 139 -4.95 15.99 11.75
CA GLY A 139 -4.15 15.69 10.58
C GLY A 139 -4.14 14.22 10.16
N ARG A 140 -3.75 14.03 8.89
CA ARG A 140 -3.36 12.72 8.36
C ARG A 140 -1.85 12.56 8.56
N TYR A 141 -1.47 11.46 9.18
CA TYR A 141 -0.10 11.10 9.49
C TYR A 141 0.28 9.88 8.68
N PHE A 142 1.34 9.99 7.86
CA PHE A 142 1.88 8.89 7.08
C PHE A 142 3.32 8.61 7.54
N TRP A 143 3.54 7.51 8.27
CA TRP A 143 4.86 7.18 8.81
C TRP A 143 5.71 6.32 7.87
N GLY A 144 5.06 5.68 6.89
CA GLY A 144 5.70 4.72 5.99
C GLY A 144 6.24 5.32 4.69
N LEU A 145 6.43 6.63 4.58
CA LEU A 145 6.83 7.28 3.32
C LEU A 145 8.35 7.41 3.17
N LYS A 146 8.84 7.37 1.94
CA LYS A 146 10.21 7.76 1.57
C LYS A 146 10.21 8.70 0.38
N THR A 147 11.30 9.43 0.20
CA THR A 147 11.53 10.25 -0.98
C THR A 147 11.98 9.39 -2.15
N TYR A 148 11.19 9.37 -3.22
CA TYR A 148 11.54 8.79 -4.51
C TYR A 148 12.08 9.87 -5.43
N THR A 149 13.24 9.60 -6.02
CA THR A 149 13.81 10.42 -7.09
C THR A 149 13.28 9.92 -8.43
N VAL A 150 12.56 10.76 -9.15
CA VAL A 150 11.96 10.47 -10.46
C VAL A 150 12.70 11.28 -11.52
N HIS A 151 13.25 10.60 -12.52
CA HIS A 151 13.84 11.25 -13.69
C HIS A 151 12.81 11.28 -14.82
N LEU A 152 12.22 12.44 -15.11
CA LEU A 152 11.24 12.64 -16.17
C LEU A 152 11.87 13.49 -17.29
N PHE A 153 12.16 12.87 -18.44
CA PHE A 153 12.82 13.53 -19.59
C PHE A 153 14.07 14.35 -19.19
N GLY A 154 14.90 13.81 -18.30
CA GLY A 154 16.13 14.45 -17.80
C GLY A 154 15.96 15.36 -16.59
N ARG A 155 14.72 15.68 -16.17
CA ARG A 155 14.46 16.45 -14.95
C ARG A 155 14.34 15.54 -13.74
N GLU A 156 15.06 15.89 -12.68
CA GLU A 156 14.98 15.20 -11.40
C GLU A 156 13.86 15.82 -10.54
N ILE A 157 12.91 15.00 -10.11
CA ILE A 157 11.77 15.40 -9.29
C ILE A 157 11.72 14.50 -8.07
N LYS A 158 11.50 15.07 -6.89
CA LYS A 158 11.39 14.32 -5.64
C LYS A 158 9.93 14.20 -5.21
N VAL A 159 9.49 12.98 -4.93
CA VAL A 159 8.13 12.68 -4.47
C VAL A 159 8.19 11.87 -3.19
N GLU A 160 7.57 12.36 -2.12
CA GLU A 160 7.39 11.59 -0.89
C GLU A 160 6.15 10.70 -1.01
N SER A 161 6.35 9.38 -0.88
CA SER A 161 5.28 8.39 -1.07
C SER A 161 5.68 7.03 -0.50
N LEU A 162 4.87 6.00 -0.74
CA LEU A 162 5.20 4.59 -0.58
C LEU A 162 4.91 3.90 -1.92
N ALA A 163 5.80 3.02 -2.37
CA ALA A 163 5.60 2.31 -3.61
C ALA A 163 4.42 1.35 -3.51
N PHE A 164 3.62 1.33 -4.57
CA PHE A 164 2.48 0.44 -4.75
C PHE A 164 2.63 -0.34 -6.05
N GLN A 165 2.05 -1.53 -6.11
CA GLN A 165 1.79 -2.26 -7.34
C GLN A 165 0.60 -3.18 -7.14
N GLU A 166 -0.08 -3.56 -8.22
CA GLU A 166 -1.07 -4.64 -8.12
C GLU A 166 -0.37 -6.01 -8.01
N GLN A 167 -1.04 -6.98 -7.38
CA GLN A 167 -0.52 -8.35 -7.37
C GLN A 167 -0.47 -8.94 -8.76
N ASP A 168 0.58 -9.71 -9.00
CA ASP A 168 0.74 -10.52 -10.18
C ASP A 168 0.49 -11.97 -9.80
N ARG A 169 -0.70 -12.51 -10.12
CA ARG A 169 -1.10 -13.86 -9.64
C ARG A 169 -0.13 -14.97 -10.05
N VAL A 170 0.70 -14.73 -11.04
CA VAL A 170 1.73 -15.68 -11.46
C VAL A 170 2.92 -15.64 -10.50
N LEU A 171 3.44 -14.44 -10.19
CA LEU A 171 4.72 -14.25 -9.49
C LEU A 171 4.61 -13.88 -8.01
N ALA A 172 3.52 -13.22 -7.62
CA ALA A 172 3.38 -12.58 -6.33
C ALA A 172 1.91 -12.55 -5.86
N ALA A 173 1.62 -13.24 -4.76
CA ALA A 173 0.32 -13.10 -4.09
C ALA A 173 0.27 -11.83 -3.22
N CYS A 174 -0.91 -11.49 -2.70
CA CYS A 174 -1.15 -10.28 -1.89
C CYS A 174 -0.16 -10.03 -0.75
N ALA A 175 0.25 -11.09 -0.04
CA ALA A 175 1.25 -11.00 1.02
C ALA A 175 2.64 -10.61 0.48
N THR A 176 3.00 -11.08 -0.71
CA THR A 176 4.26 -10.72 -1.38
C THR A 176 4.25 -9.23 -1.73
N THR A 177 3.15 -8.73 -2.31
CA THR A 177 2.97 -7.31 -2.63
C THR A 177 3.01 -6.42 -1.39
N SER A 178 2.43 -6.90 -0.28
CA SER A 178 2.46 -6.20 1.00
C SER A 178 3.88 -6.09 1.58
N ILE A 179 4.62 -7.20 1.62
CA ILE A 179 6.02 -7.22 2.05
C ILE A 179 6.86 -6.33 1.14
N TRP A 180 6.67 -6.40 -0.18
CA TRP A 180 7.39 -5.57 -1.15
C TRP A 180 7.13 -4.08 -0.93
N SER A 181 5.89 -3.68 -0.65
CA SER A 181 5.54 -2.28 -0.35
C SER A 181 6.26 -1.82 0.93
N MET A 182 6.20 -2.65 1.98
CA MET A 182 6.90 -2.38 3.24
C MET A 182 8.43 -2.28 3.04
N LEU A 183 9.02 -3.19 2.25
CA LEU A 183 10.46 -3.21 1.96
C LEU A 183 10.88 -1.98 1.16
N ASN A 184 10.02 -1.46 0.29
CA ASN A 184 10.31 -0.21 -0.40
C ASN A 184 10.55 0.95 0.57
N LYS A 185 9.87 1.05 1.71
CA LYS A 185 10.18 2.10 2.70
C LYS A 185 11.56 1.94 3.31
N VAL A 186 11.93 0.72 3.73
CA VAL A 186 13.18 0.49 4.47
C VAL A 186 14.42 0.41 3.57
N THR A 187 14.26 0.14 2.28
CA THR A 187 15.37 0.05 1.32
C THR A 187 15.93 1.41 0.94
N GLY A 188 17.20 1.66 1.28
CA GLY A 188 17.94 2.89 0.99
C GLY A 188 18.79 3.38 2.17
N ASP A 189 18.33 3.15 3.40
CA ASP A 189 18.97 3.64 4.62
C ASP A 189 19.93 2.59 5.19
N SER A 190 21.12 2.42 4.59
CA SER A 190 22.22 1.64 5.18
C SER A 190 21.80 0.29 5.83
N HIS A 191 21.13 -0.59 5.05
CA HIS A 191 20.46 -1.90 5.38
C HIS A 191 18.94 -1.77 5.58
N PRO A 192 18.05 -2.41 4.78
CA PRO A 192 18.08 -3.79 4.28
C PRO A 192 18.16 -3.95 2.74
N VAL A 193 18.37 -5.18 2.26
CA VAL A 193 18.52 -5.51 0.83
C VAL A 193 17.18 -5.41 0.12
N TYR A 194 17.13 -4.67 -1.00
CA TYR A 194 15.97 -4.67 -1.89
C TYR A 194 15.69 -6.09 -2.39
N ARG A 195 14.42 -6.52 -2.27
CA ARG A 195 13.95 -7.82 -2.76
C ARG A 195 12.83 -7.60 -3.79
N SER A 196 12.96 -8.20 -4.97
CA SER A 196 11.87 -8.25 -5.95
C SER A 196 10.71 -9.12 -5.44
N PRO A 197 9.49 -8.99 -5.99
CA PRO A 197 8.37 -9.85 -5.64
C PRO A 197 8.68 -11.35 -5.81
N SER A 198 9.38 -11.72 -6.89
CA SER A 198 9.86 -13.08 -7.11
C SER A 198 10.82 -13.58 -6.01
N GLN A 199 11.77 -12.74 -5.57
CA GLN A 199 12.69 -13.08 -4.49
C GLN A 199 11.97 -13.24 -3.15
N ILE A 200 10.99 -12.37 -2.85
CA ILE A 200 10.17 -12.46 -1.63
C ILE A 200 9.39 -13.77 -1.59
N THR A 201 8.78 -14.16 -2.71
CA THR A 201 8.06 -15.45 -2.82
C THR A 201 9.01 -16.63 -2.59
N ASN A 202 10.20 -16.60 -3.20
CA ASN A 202 11.21 -17.66 -3.02
C ASN A 202 11.73 -17.73 -1.58
N ASP A 203 11.90 -16.59 -0.90
CA ASP A 203 12.31 -16.56 0.50
C ASP A 203 11.24 -17.14 1.43
N ALA A 204 9.96 -16.94 1.11
CA ALA A 204 8.85 -17.53 1.83
C ALA A 204 8.72 -19.06 1.60
N ASP A 205 9.13 -19.57 0.44
CA ASP A 205 9.05 -21.00 0.09
C ASP A 205 9.95 -21.90 0.94
N LYS A 206 11.02 -21.34 1.50
CA LYS A 206 12.00 -22.07 2.33
C LYS A 206 11.38 -22.80 3.53
N ILE A 207 10.19 -22.40 3.96
CA ILE A 207 9.47 -23.00 5.09
C ILE A 207 8.11 -23.58 4.69
N SER A 208 7.89 -23.87 3.40
CA SER A 208 6.66 -24.51 2.94
C SER A 208 6.50 -25.90 3.61
N PRO A 209 5.50 -26.08 4.49
CA PRO A 209 5.45 -27.22 5.41
C PRO A 209 5.14 -28.57 4.74
N ASP A 210 4.66 -28.55 3.49
CA ASP A 210 4.21 -29.73 2.76
C ASP A 210 5.01 -29.98 1.46
N GLY A 211 6.07 -29.21 1.20
CA GLY A 211 6.82 -29.28 -0.06
C GLY A 211 5.98 -28.91 -1.29
N SER A 212 4.80 -28.29 -1.10
CA SER A 212 3.98 -27.81 -2.20
C SER A 212 4.64 -26.61 -2.88
N ARG A 213 4.46 -26.51 -4.19
CA ARG A 213 4.97 -25.38 -4.97
C ARG A 213 4.22 -24.11 -4.59
N LEU A 214 4.95 -23.08 -4.15
CA LEU A 214 4.43 -21.70 -4.09
C LEU A 214 4.31 -21.04 -5.47
N PHE A 215 4.73 -21.71 -6.55
CA PHE A 215 4.58 -21.22 -7.91
C PHE A 215 3.72 -22.20 -8.74
N PRO A 216 2.54 -21.78 -9.27
CA PRO A 216 1.87 -20.48 -9.10
C PRO A 216 1.30 -20.26 -7.69
N ASN A 217 1.29 -19.01 -7.21
CA ASN A 217 1.16 -18.64 -5.79
C ASN A 217 -0.28 -18.61 -5.26
N LYS A 218 -0.56 -19.38 -4.19
CA LYS A 218 -1.87 -19.44 -3.51
C LYS A 218 -2.00 -18.45 -2.33
N GLY A 219 -0.97 -17.65 -2.06
CA GLY A 219 -0.88 -16.78 -0.88
C GLY A 219 0.19 -17.25 0.11
N LEU A 220 0.62 -16.35 1.00
CA LEU A 220 1.54 -16.67 2.09
C LEU A 220 0.79 -16.71 3.42
N ASN A 221 1.09 -17.71 4.25
CA ASN A 221 0.65 -17.72 5.64
C ASN A 221 1.50 -16.78 6.51
N VAL A 222 1.10 -16.56 7.77
CA VAL A 222 1.79 -15.61 8.67
C VAL A 222 3.26 -15.99 8.91
N LEU A 223 3.58 -17.28 9.02
CA LEU A 223 4.96 -17.75 9.21
C LEU A 223 5.81 -17.45 7.97
N GLN A 224 5.26 -17.69 6.78
CA GLN A 224 5.89 -17.37 5.50
C GLN A 224 6.15 -15.87 5.33
N ILE A 225 5.22 -15.01 5.78
CA ILE A 225 5.42 -13.56 5.84
C ILE A 225 6.62 -13.24 6.74
N CYS A 226 6.67 -13.81 7.95
CA CYS A 226 7.78 -13.59 8.89
C CYS A 226 9.12 -14.05 8.32
N GLN A 227 9.15 -15.20 7.64
CA GLN A 227 10.37 -15.74 7.04
C GLN A 227 10.90 -14.84 5.91
N ALA A 228 10.02 -14.29 5.08
CA ALA A 228 10.41 -13.35 4.04
C ALA A 228 10.94 -12.02 4.61
N ILE A 229 10.33 -11.51 5.68
CA ILE A 229 10.82 -10.33 6.41
C ILE A 229 12.19 -10.60 7.03
N LEU A 230 12.37 -11.78 7.65
CA LEU A 230 13.64 -12.21 8.23
C LEU A 230 14.74 -12.32 7.17
N SER A 231 14.43 -12.90 6.01
CA SER A 231 15.36 -13.03 4.88
C SER A 231 15.78 -11.68 4.30
N SER A 232 15.01 -10.62 4.57
CA SER A 232 15.31 -9.25 4.17
C SER A 232 16.18 -8.51 5.19
N GLY A 233 16.47 -9.09 6.37
CA GLY A 233 17.32 -8.50 7.41
C GLY A 233 16.56 -7.76 8.52
N LEU A 234 15.23 -7.89 8.56
CA LEU A 234 14.40 -7.38 9.65
C LEU A 234 13.95 -8.52 10.57
N VAL A 235 13.27 -8.20 11.66
CA VAL A 235 12.53 -9.18 12.48
C VAL A 235 11.04 -8.85 12.50
N SER A 236 10.21 -9.81 12.86
CA SER A 236 8.76 -9.64 12.89
C SER A 236 8.20 -9.92 14.29
N GLU A 237 7.32 -9.05 14.75
CA GLU A 237 6.42 -9.32 15.87
C GLU A 237 5.01 -9.56 15.34
N VAL A 238 4.51 -10.78 15.53
CA VAL A 238 3.14 -11.14 15.19
C VAL A 238 2.25 -10.86 16.39
N LYS A 239 1.36 -9.90 16.26
CA LYS A 239 0.35 -9.64 17.29
C LYS A 239 -0.89 -10.47 17.06
N GLN A 240 -1.42 -10.98 18.17
CA GLN A 240 -2.57 -11.87 18.17
C GLN A 240 -3.85 -11.09 18.48
N PRO A 241 -4.98 -11.48 17.88
CA PRO A 241 -6.25 -10.81 18.13
C PRO A 241 -6.80 -11.07 19.54
N ASP A 242 -7.50 -10.11 20.14
CA ASP A 242 -8.01 -10.14 21.51
C ASP A 242 -9.48 -10.58 21.64
N MET A 243 -10.26 -10.55 20.57
CA MET A 243 -11.66 -10.95 20.59
C MET A 243 -11.88 -12.32 19.96
N LYS A 244 -12.88 -13.05 20.46
CA LYS A 244 -13.40 -14.29 19.83
C LYS A 244 -14.77 -14.00 19.23
N ARG A 245 -14.93 -14.23 17.93
CA ARG A 245 -16.20 -14.02 17.24
C ARG A 245 -17.12 -15.22 17.45
N ILE A 246 -18.28 -15.00 18.06
CA ILE A 246 -19.17 -16.06 18.55
C ILE A 246 -19.83 -16.90 17.42
N PRO A 247 -20.09 -16.38 16.19
CA PRO A 247 -20.63 -17.20 15.09
C PRO A 247 -19.61 -18.10 14.38
N THR A 248 -18.32 -17.76 14.35
CA THR A 248 -17.29 -18.49 13.59
C THR A 248 -16.22 -19.14 14.47
N GLY A 249 -16.13 -18.76 15.75
CA GLY A 249 -15.06 -19.18 16.66
C GLY A 249 -13.69 -18.56 16.35
N GLN A 250 -13.57 -17.75 15.30
CA GLN A 250 -12.32 -17.11 14.86
C GLN A 250 -11.93 -15.97 15.82
N ARG A 251 -10.62 -15.82 16.04
CA ARG A 251 -10.08 -14.66 16.76
C ARG A 251 -9.90 -13.46 15.84
N VAL A 252 -10.38 -12.30 16.25
CA VAL A 252 -10.31 -11.04 15.50
C VAL A 252 -9.86 -9.88 16.40
N PHE A 253 -9.26 -8.87 15.82
CA PHE A 253 -8.81 -7.70 16.57
C PHE A 253 -10.00 -6.81 16.91
N SER A 254 -10.07 -6.38 18.16
CA SER A 254 -10.90 -5.24 18.52
C SER A 254 -10.39 -3.98 17.83
N GLY A 255 -11.31 -3.07 17.52
CA GLY A 255 -10.96 -1.74 17.00
C GLY A 255 -9.97 -1.01 17.93
N SER A 256 -10.14 -1.13 19.25
CA SER A 256 -9.27 -0.47 20.23
C SER A 256 -7.85 -1.06 20.25
N LEU A 257 -7.69 -2.39 20.28
CA LEU A 257 -6.35 -3.00 20.26
C LEU A 257 -5.62 -2.67 18.96
N LEU A 258 -6.31 -2.73 17.81
CA LEU A 258 -5.72 -2.39 16.52
C LEU A 258 -5.25 -0.94 16.50
N LYS A 259 -6.05 0.01 16.98
CA LYS A 259 -5.65 1.43 17.10
C LYS A 259 -4.42 1.59 17.99
N GLN A 260 -4.41 0.96 19.17
CA GLN A 260 -3.29 1.02 20.11
C GLN A 260 -1.99 0.53 19.48
N MET A 261 -2.05 -0.61 18.78
CA MET A 261 -0.92 -1.15 18.06
C MET A 261 -0.40 -0.22 16.96
N LEU A 262 -1.29 0.27 16.10
CA LEU A 262 -0.91 1.15 15.00
C LEU A 262 -0.24 2.42 15.53
N ARG A 263 -0.75 2.99 16.62
CA ARG A 263 -0.15 4.15 17.27
C ARG A 263 1.21 3.84 17.89
N ALA A 264 1.35 2.71 18.55
CA ALA A 264 2.59 2.33 19.22
C ALA A 264 3.74 2.14 18.23
N TYR A 265 3.47 1.51 17.10
CA TYR A 265 4.50 1.17 16.11
C TYR A 265 4.66 2.20 15.00
N SER A 266 3.74 3.16 14.81
CA SER A 266 3.88 4.19 13.77
C SER A 266 5.16 5.01 13.91
N GLY A 267 5.64 5.25 15.14
CA GLY A 267 6.87 6.00 15.40
C GLY A 267 8.14 5.35 14.84
N ILE A 268 8.09 4.05 14.52
CA ILE A 268 9.22 3.31 13.94
C ILE A 268 9.40 3.63 12.45
N GLY A 269 8.34 4.12 11.79
CA GLY A 269 8.41 4.49 10.37
C GLY A 269 8.38 3.31 9.38
N ILE A 270 8.20 2.08 9.87
CA ILE A 270 8.04 0.89 9.02
C ILE A 270 6.53 0.61 8.84
N PRO A 271 6.04 0.39 7.61
CA PRO A 271 4.65 0.00 7.37
C PRO A 271 4.27 -1.30 8.08
N ILE A 272 3.02 -1.41 8.53
CA ILE A 272 2.51 -2.57 9.27
C ILE A 272 1.68 -3.43 8.31
N ILE A 273 1.95 -4.74 8.26
CA ILE A 273 1.18 -5.65 7.41
C ILE A 273 0.01 -6.20 8.23
N LEU A 274 -1.20 -6.02 7.74
CA LEU A 274 -2.39 -6.65 8.31
C LEU A 274 -2.81 -7.84 7.45
N VAL A 275 -3.04 -8.98 8.11
CA VAL A 275 -3.73 -10.12 7.50
C VAL A 275 -5.20 -10.00 7.85
N ILE A 276 -6.03 -9.92 6.82
CA ILE A 276 -7.44 -9.63 6.93
C ILE A 276 -8.29 -10.73 6.30
N GLN A 277 -9.52 -10.90 6.78
CA GLN A 277 -10.57 -11.70 6.16
C GLN A 277 -11.54 -10.74 5.50
N VAL A 278 -11.55 -10.72 4.17
CA VAL A 278 -12.46 -9.89 3.38
C VAL A 278 -13.74 -10.66 3.06
N PRO A 279 -14.90 -9.99 3.05
CA PRO A 279 -16.16 -10.62 2.69
C PRO A 279 -16.19 -10.99 1.19
N THR A 280 -16.84 -12.10 0.88
CA THR A 280 -17.08 -12.60 -0.47
C THR A 280 -18.52 -13.11 -0.57
N PRO A 281 -19.06 -13.37 -1.78
CA PRO A 281 -20.40 -13.95 -1.91
C PRO A 281 -20.59 -15.27 -1.17
N ASN A 282 -19.52 -16.05 -1.00
CA ASN A 282 -19.55 -17.41 -0.45
C ASN A 282 -18.85 -17.54 0.92
N GLY A 283 -18.69 -16.44 1.66
CA GLY A 283 -18.00 -16.42 2.96
C GLY A 283 -16.85 -15.43 3.00
N TYR A 284 -15.69 -15.84 3.52
CA TYR A 284 -14.53 -14.95 3.71
C TYR A 284 -13.29 -15.50 3.01
N ARG A 285 -12.42 -14.57 2.57
CA ARG A 285 -11.12 -14.89 1.96
C ARG A 285 -10.01 -14.13 2.68
N SER A 286 -8.89 -14.80 2.92
CA SER A 286 -7.69 -14.17 3.45
C SER A 286 -7.09 -13.19 2.44
N HIS A 287 -6.65 -12.03 2.93
CA HIS A 287 -5.95 -11.01 2.17
C HIS A 287 -4.88 -10.34 3.02
N ALA A 288 -3.91 -9.68 2.41
CA ALA A 288 -2.88 -8.92 3.10
C ALA A 288 -2.83 -7.50 2.57
N ILE A 289 -2.78 -6.53 3.49
CA ILE A 289 -2.67 -5.10 3.18
C ILE A 289 -1.52 -4.47 3.96
N THR A 290 -0.99 -3.37 3.44
CA THR A 290 0.13 -2.64 4.06
C THR A 290 -0.30 -1.28 4.56
N VAL A 291 -0.35 -1.10 5.88
CA VAL A 291 -0.78 0.13 6.54
C VAL A 291 0.42 1.06 6.72
N SER A 292 0.26 2.31 6.27
CA SER A 292 1.34 3.32 6.27
C SER A 292 0.89 4.71 6.74
N GLY A 293 -0.38 4.86 7.14
CA GLY A 293 -0.88 6.10 7.69
C GLY A 293 -2.15 5.96 8.52
N PHE A 294 -2.48 7.01 9.28
CA PHE A 294 -3.76 7.16 9.94
C PHE A 294 -4.20 8.63 9.99
N ARG A 295 -5.50 8.86 10.19
CA ARG A 295 -6.07 10.17 10.54
C ARG A 295 -6.51 10.13 12.00
N GLN A 296 -6.15 11.17 12.74
CA GLN A 296 -6.64 11.37 14.11
C GLN A 296 -7.64 12.51 14.17
N GLU A 297 -8.55 12.41 15.13
CA GLU A 297 -9.44 13.46 15.53
C GLU A 297 -8.93 14.08 16.85
N SER A 298 -9.35 15.31 17.14
CA SER A 298 -8.99 15.91 18.41
C SER A 298 -9.60 15.10 19.55
N PRO A 299 -8.89 14.94 20.67
CA PRO A 299 -9.46 14.29 21.84
C PRO A 299 -10.75 15.00 22.25
N GLY A 300 -11.81 14.24 22.52
CA GLY A 300 -13.05 14.77 23.08
C GLY A 300 -12.84 15.37 24.48
N SER A 301 -13.86 16.05 25.01
CA SER A 301 -13.85 16.47 26.41
C SER A 301 -13.76 15.26 27.33
N TYR A 302 -12.69 15.19 28.11
CA TYR A 302 -12.45 14.09 29.04
C TYR A 302 -13.47 14.15 30.18
N GLN A 303 -14.37 13.19 30.24
CA GLN A 303 -15.07 12.87 31.49
C GLN A 303 -14.17 11.91 32.28
N GLN A 304 -14.05 12.16 33.58
CA GLN A 304 -13.27 11.31 34.49
C GLN A 304 -13.85 9.89 34.44
N SER A 305 -13.09 8.96 33.85
CA SER A 305 -13.44 7.56 33.67
C SER A 305 -12.57 6.72 34.59
N LYS A 306 -13.13 5.65 35.17
CA LYS A 306 -12.34 4.63 35.89
C LYS A 306 -11.43 3.83 34.95
N ASN A 307 -11.66 3.86 33.64
CA ASN A 307 -10.90 3.11 32.66
C ASN A 307 -9.78 3.97 32.05
N THR A 308 -8.62 3.35 31.78
CA THR A 308 -7.50 3.98 31.07
C THR A 308 -7.94 4.45 29.68
N LEU A 309 -7.72 5.74 29.39
CA LEU A 309 -8.01 6.34 28.10
C LEU A 309 -6.74 6.32 27.24
N TRP A 310 -6.85 5.85 25.99
CA TRP A 310 -5.70 5.78 25.09
C TRP A 310 -5.76 6.89 24.06
N VAL A 311 -4.64 7.59 23.84
CA VAL A 311 -4.50 8.55 22.72
C VAL A 311 -4.79 7.88 21.37
N ALA A 312 -4.57 6.57 21.29
CA ALA A 312 -4.89 5.77 20.12
C ALA A 312 -6.40 5.73 19.79
N ASP A 313 -7.29 5.91 20.78
CA ASP A 313 -8.74 5.85 20.55
C ASP A 313 -9.22 6.96 19.60
N ASN A 314 -8.48 8.08 19.56
CA ASN A 314 -8.69 9.21 18.65
C ASN A 314 -8.36 8.90 17.17
N ILE A 315 -7.81 7.72 16.86
CA ILE A 315 -7.60 7.31 15.47
C ILE A 315 -8.96 7.00 14.84
N ALA A 316 -9.33 7.74 13.80
CA ALA A 316 -10.61 7.62 13.11
C ALA A 316 -10.51 6.79 11.81
N THR A 317 -9.37 6.81 11.14
CA THR A 317 -9.18 6.18 9.83
C THR A 317 -7.75 5.73 9.66
N ILE A 318 -7.52 4.61 8.98
CA ILE A 318 -6.17 4.17 8.56
C ILE A 318 -6.05 4.21 7.05
N TYR A 319 -4.83 4.37 6.57
CA TYR A 319 -4.47 4.39 5.16
C TYR A 319 -3.59 3.19 4.83
N ALA A 320 -4.04 2.38 3.87
CA ALA A 320 -3.37 1.14 3.51
C ALA A 320 -3.26 0.93 2.01
N HIS A 321 -2.17 0.32 1.57
CA HIS A 321 -2.06 -0.24 0.23
C HIS A 321 -2.85 -1.55 0.19
N ASP A 322 -3.80 -1.62 -0.74
CA ASP A 322 -4.53 -2.83 -1.07
C ASP A 322 -4.32 -3.11 -2.56
N ASP A 323 -3.57 -4.17 -2.86
CA ASP A 323 -3.16 -4.59 -4.20
C ASP A 323 -4.34 -4.92 -5.15
N GLN A 324 -5.58 -5.01 -4.66
CA GLN A 324 -6.80 -5.19 -5.44
C GLN A 324 -7.59 -3.89 -5.63
N TRP A 325 -7.18 -2.80 -4.99
CA TRP A 325 -7.86 -1.51 -5.05
C TRP A 325 -6.91 -0.36 -5.38
N GLY A 326 -5.89 -0.11 -4.56
CA GLY A 326 -4.96 0.99 -4.81
C GLY A 326 -4.07 1.37 -3.63
N PRO A 327 -3.22 2.38 -3.82
CA PRO A 327 -2.39 2.95 -2.76
C PRO A 327 -3.24 3.77 -1.79
N PHE A 328 -2.88 3.81 -0.51
CA PHE A 328 -3.51 4.65 0.53
C PHE A 328 -5.05 4.59 0.59
N THR A 329 -5.65 3.41 0.39
CA THR A 329 -7.08 3.19 0.62
C THR A 329 -7.48 3.58 2.04
N ARG A 330 -8.65 4.21 2.17
CA ARG A 330 -9.21 4.63 3.46
C ARG A 330 -9.93 3.46 4.10
N ILE A 331 -9.63 3.21 5.37
CA ILE A 331 -10.24 2.13 6.16
C ILE A 331 -10.74 2.72 7.47
N LYS A 332 -12.02 2.48 7.78
CA LYS A 332 -12.64 2.91 9.06
C LYS A 332 -12.71 1.73 10.03
N PHE A 333 -12.83 2.05 11.31
CA PHE A 333 -12.95 1.05 12.37
C PHE A 333 -14.40 0.73 12.67
N LEU A 334 -14.64 -0.52 13.06
CA LEU A 334 -15.80 -1.02 13.79
C LEU A 334 -15.29 -1.58 15.13
N ASP A 335 -16.20 -1.96 16.02
CA ASP A 335 -15.82 -2.55 17.31
C ASP A 335 -15.09 -3.89 17.12
N ASP A 336 -15.63 -4.75 16.25
CA ASP A 336 -15.12 -6.10 15.97
C ASP A 336 -14.60 -6.27 14.53
N GLY A 337 -14.25 -5.19 13.83
CA GLY A 337 -13.77 -5.25 12.45
C GLY A 337 -13.37 -3.90 11.86
N ILE A 338 -13.26 -3.86 10.53
CA ILE A 338 -12.93 -2.66 9.75
C ILE A 338 -13.81 -2.57 8.50
N VAL A 339 -14.07 -1.34 8.06
CA VAL A 339 -14.75 -1.06 6.79
C VAL A 339 -13.70 -0.77 5.73
N THR A 340 -13.61 -1.65 4.74
CA THR A 340 -12.71 -1.53 3.60
C THR A 340 -13.51 -1.38 2.29
N LYS A 341 -12.82 -1.19 1.17
CA LYS A 341 -13.47 -1.22 -0.15
C LYS A 341 -14.14 -2.57 -0.45
N TRP A 342 -13.68 -3.67 0.14
CA TRP A 342 -14.35 -4.97 0.03
C TRP A 342 -15.71 -4.97 0.73
N THR A 343 -15.78 -4.37 1.92
CA THR A 343 -17.04 -4.19 2.67
C THR A 343 -18.01 -3.28 1.92
N GLU A 344 -17.53 -2.14 1.42
CA GLU A 344 -18.37 -1.19 0.67
C GLU A 344 -18.95 -1.77 -0.63
N ASN A 345 -18.26 -2.73 -1.27
CA ASN A 345 -18.70 -3.36 -2.51
C ASN A 345 -19.34 -4.74 -2.31
N HIS A 346 -19.50 -5.19 -1.05
CA HIS A 346 -20.23 -6.42 -0.74
C HIS A 346 -21.72 -6.13 -0.61
N ALA A 347 -22.57 -7.01 -1.15
CA ALA A 347 -24.02 -6.79 -1.23
C ALA A 347 -24.69 -6.53 0.13
N ASN A 348 -24.18 -7.14 1.21
CA ASN A 348 -24.73 -7.00 2.55
C ASN A 348 -23.96 -5.99 3.42
N GLY A 349 -22.88 -5.41 2.89
CA GLY A 349 -21.99 -4.55 3.67
C GLY A 349 -21.25 -5.31 4.78
N ASP A 350 -20.97 -6.60 4.57
CA ASP A 350 -20.30 -7.42 5.59
C ASP A 350 -18.92 -6.84 5.95
N PRO A 351 -18.57 -6.78 7.25
CA PRO A 351 -17.32 -6.17 7.69
C PRO A 351 -16.11 -7.00 7.28
N THR A 352 -14.95 -6.35 7.19
CA THR A 352 -13.65 -7.02 7.02
C THR A 352 -13.03 -7.23 8.40
N PHE A 353 -12.44 -8.40 8.66
CA PHE A 353 -11.84 -8.71 9.96
C PHE A 353 -10.32 -8.70 9.89
N VAL A 354 -9.66 -8.18 10.92
CA VAL A 354 -8.21 -8.31 11.07
C VAL A 354 -7.92 -9.53 11.94
N ILE A 355 -7.13 -10.47 11.43
CA ILE A 355 -6.83 -11.75 12.08
C ILE A 355 -5.36 -11.90 12.50
N ALA A 356 -4.47 -11.09 11.94
CA ALA A 356 -3.10 -10.95 12.41
C ALA A 356 -2.58 -9.56 12.03
N ALA A 357 -1.68 -9.03 12.84
CA ALA A 357 -0.89 -7.86 12.51
C ALA A 357 0.60 -8.22 12.63
N VAL A 358 1.33 -8.08 11.53
CA VAL A 358 2.76 -8.38 11.45
C VAL A 358 3.50 -7.06 11.45
N VAL A 359 4.19 -6.80 12.56
CA VAL A 359 4.99 -5.60 12.77
C VAL A 359 6.44 -5.93 12.45
N SER A 360 7.01 -5.25 11.46
CA SER A 360 8.42 -5.42 11.10
C SER A 360 9.29 -4.42 11.88
N LEU A 361 10.39 -4.91 12.43
CA LEU A 361 11.28 -4.15 13.30
C LEU A 361 12.74 -4.33 12.90
N PHE A 362 13.56 -3.32 13.19
CA PHE A 362 15.01 -3.52 13.16
C PHE A 362 15.42 -4.46 14.30
N PRO A 363 16.38 -5.37 14.10
CA PRO A 363 16.81 -6.32 15.13
C PRO A 363 17.30 -5.68 16.43
N LYS A 364 17.64 -4.38 16.45
CA LYS A 364 18.07 -3.68 17.66
C LYS A 364 16.91 -3.24 18.57
N ILE A 365 15.67 -3.25 18.08
CA ILE A 365 14.48 -2.93 18.87
C ILE A 365 14.08 -4.19 19.65
N ARG A 366 14.00 -4.07 20.98
CA ARG A 366 13.81 -5.20 21.91
C ARG A 366 12.66 -5.02 22.90
N ILE A 367 12.02 -3.86 22.90
CA ILE A 367 10.90 -3.56 23.80
C ILE A 367 9.61 -3.78 23.02
N SER A 368 8.73 -4.63 23.55
CA SER A 368 7.43 -4.88 22.93
C SER A 368 6.38 -3.88 23.42
N TYR A 369 5.32 -3.72 22.63
CA TYR A 369 4.14 -2.95 23.03
C TYR A 369 3.52 -3.47 24.33
N GLU A 370 3.50 -4.79 24.54
CA GLU A 370 2.93 -5.43 25.72
C GLU A 370 3.69 -5.06 27.00
N ASP A 371 5.02 -4.97 26.93
CA ASP A 371 5.86 -4.53 28.06
C ASP A 371 5.52 -3.08 28.46
N ILE A 372 5.39 -2.19 27.48
CA ILE A 372 5.04 -0.79 27.70
C ILE A 372 3.60 -0.68 28.23
N LYS A 373 2.66 -1.43 27.65
CA LYS A 373 1.25 -1.43 28.07
C LYS A 373 1.10 -1.83 29.53
N ALA A 374 1.82 -2.86 29.98
CA ALA A 374 1.80 -3.30 31.36
C ALA A 374 2.26 -2.19 32.32
N ILE A 375 3.34 -1.48 31.98
CA ILE A 375 3.85 -0.34 32.76
C ILE A 375 2.80 0.80 32.82
N VAL A 376 2.22 1.17 31.68
CA VAL A 376 1.22 2.26 31.61
C VAL A 376 -0.02 1.92 32.45
N LEU A 377 -0.52 0.68 32.37
CA LEU A 377 -1.65 0.24 33.19
C LEU A 377 -1.30 0.25 34.68
N GLY A 378 -0.10 -0.19 35.06
CA GLY A 378 0.38 -0.12 36.44
C GLY A 378 0.47 1.32 36.95
N MET A 379 1.01 2.23 36.16
CA MET A 379 1.06 3.66 36.51
C MET A 379 -0.35 4.26 36.64
N ASN A 380 -1.27 3.91 35.74
CA ASN A 380 -2.64 4.40 35.81
C ASN A 380 -3.33 3.96 37.11
N VAL A 381 -3.10 2.73 37.57
CA VAL A 381 -3.64 2.23 38.85
C VAL A 381 -3.03 2.94 40.05
N ILE A 382 -1.74 3.32 40.00
CA ILE A 382 -1.08 4.05 41.09
C ILE A 382 -1.57 5.51 41.17
N LEU A 383 -1.89 6.11 40.02
CA LEU A 383 -2.26 7.52 39.91
C LEU A 383 -3.78 7.78 39.99
N SER A 384 -4.60 6.74 39.85
CA SER A 384 -6.06 6.77 40.03
C SER A 384 -6.45 6.59 41.48
#